data_AF-A0A920KZ07-F1
#
_entry.id   AF-A0A920KZ07-F1
#
_cell.length_a   1.000
_cell.length_b   1.000
_cell.length_c   1.000
_cell.angle_alpha   90.00
_cell.angle_beta   90.00
_cell.angle_gamma   90.00
#
_symmetry.space_group_name_H-M   'P 1'
#
loop_
_entity.id
_entity.type
_entity.pdbx_description
1 polymer ?
#
loop_
_entity_poly.entity_id
_entity_poly.type
_entity_poly.pdbx_seq_one_letter_code
_entity_poly.pdbx_strand_id
1 'polypeptide(L)'
;MLVLPLPVALLDTFFLLNITLSLLILMVALHTQRPLDFSSFPNLLLIATVLRLGLNVASTRIVLKDGHTGPDAAGQVIEAFGEFIVSGNYAVGLFVFSILVIINLVVITKGAGRVSEVSARFTLDALPGKQMAIDADLNAEF
;
A
#
# COMPACT_ATOMS: atom_id res chain seq x y z
N MET A 1 -7.67 17.68 4.65
CA MET A 1 -8.77 16.76 4.25
C MET A 1 -9.69 16.33 5.40
N LEU A 2 -9.43 16.70 6.68
CA LEU A 2 -10.30 16.34 7.81
C LEU A 2 -11.47 17.33 8.04
N VAL A 3 -11.41 18.52 7.44
CA VAL A 3 -12.33 19.65 7.72
C VAL A 3 -13.11 20.13 6.50
N LEU A 4 -12.61 19.91 5.27
CA LEU A 4 -13.24 20.48 4.07
C LEU A 4 -14.11 19.42 3.37
N PRO A 5 -15.43 19.64 3.19
CA PRO A 5 -16.25 18.78 2.34
C PRO A 5 -15.70 18.87 0.91
N LEU A 6 -15.10 17.78 0.46
CA LEU A 6 -14.59 17.70 -0.90
C LEU A 6 -15.76 17.40 -1.86
N PRO A 7 -15.85 18.11 -2.99
CA PRO A 7 -16.77 17.74 -4.05
C PRO A 7 -16.49 16.29 -4.48
N VAL A 8 -17.55 15.53 -4.71
CA VAL A 8 -17.48 14.12 -5.14
C VAL A 8 -16.59 13.96 -6.40
N ALA A 9 -16.70 14.89 -7.35
CA ALA A 9 -15.86 14.92 -8.56
C ALA A 9 -14.35 15.08 -8.28
N LEU A 10 -13.98 15.82 -7.22
CA LEU A 10 -12.57 15.98 -6.85
C LEU A 10 -12.04 14.69 -6.22
N LEU A 11 -12.86 14.00 -5.42
CA LEU A 11 -12.52 12.72 -4.81
C LEU A 11 -12.24 11.66 -5.88
N ASP A 12 -13.10 11.53 -6.89
CA ASP A 12 -12.89 10.59 -8.00
C ASP A 12 -11.59 10.89 -8.76
N THR A 13 -11.30 12.16 -9.02
CA THR A 13 -10.06 12.59 -9.67
C THR A 13 -8.82 12.17 -8.86
N PHE A 14 -8.85 12.38 -7.53
CA PHE A 14 -7.75 11.97 -6.67
C PHE A 14 -7.62 10.44 -6.54
N PHE A 15 -8.72 9.69 -6.56
CA PHE A 15 -8.68 8.22 -6.59
C PHE A 15 -8.03 7.70 -7.86
N LEU A 16 -8.43 8.21 -9.02
CA LEU A 16 -7.82 7.86 -10.31
C LEU A 16 -6.33 8.19 -10.31
N LEU A 17 -5.95 9.39 -9.87
CA LEU A 17 -4.55 9.79 -9.74
C LEU A 17 -3.77 8.84 -8.80
N ASN A 18 -4.36 8.45 -7.67
CA ASN A 18 -3.71 7.54 -6.72
C ASN A 18 -3.47 6.14 -7.33
N ILE A 19 -4.45 5.61 -8.07
CA ILE A 19 -4.33 4.31 -8.76
C ILE A 19 -3.27 4.39 -9.86
N THR A 20 -3.31 5.42 -10.71
CA THR A 20 -2.32 5.63 -11.77
C THR A 20 -0.91 5.81 -11.21
N LEU A 21 -0.74 6.61 -10.15
CA LEU A 21 0.55 6.78 -9.48
C LEU A 21 1.06 5.47 -8.88
N SER A 22 0.17 4.68 -8.26
CA SER A 22 0.53 3.38 -7.70
C SER A 22 0.99 2.39 -8.78
N LEU A 23 0.30 2.37 -9.92
CA LEU A 23 0.68 1.58 -11.10
C LEU A 23 2.02 2.04 -11.70
N LEU A 24 2.26 3.35 -11.77
CA LEU A 24 3.52 3.91 -12.24
C LEU A 24 4.67 3.50 -11.33
N ILE A 25 4.51 3.65 -10.00
CA ILE A 25 5.51 3.20 -9.02
C ILE A 25 5.78 1.70 -9.17
N LEU A 26 4.75 0.89 -9.34
CA LEU A 26 4.88 -0.55 -9.56
C LEU A 26 5.66 -0.85 -10.85
N MET A 27 5.31 -0.19 -11.96
CA MET A 27 5.97 -0.40 -13.25
C MET A 27 7.45 0.00 -13.21
N VAL A 28 7.76 1.13 -12.57
CA VAL A 28 9.14 1.57 -12.32
C VAL A 28 9.88 0.57 -11.45
N ALA A 29 9.26 0.07 -10.37
CA ALA A 29 9.88 -0.92 -9.50
C ALA A 29 10.19 -2.24 -10.24
N LEU A 30 9.30 -2.69 -11.14
CA LEU A 30 9.51 -3.91 -11.93
C LEU A 30 10.55 -3.76 -13.05
N HIS A 31 10.73 -2.55 -13.59
CA HIS A 31 11.69 -2.28 -14.69
C HIS A 31 13.07 -1.81 -14.22
N THR A 32 13.23 -1.44 -12.94
CA THR A 32 14.50 -0.89 -12.45
C THR A 32 15.50 -2.02 -12.14
N GLN A 33 16.62 -2.04 -12.85
CA GLN A 33 17.69 -3.04 -12.72
C GLN A 33 18.79 -2.65 -11.69
N ARG A 34 18.84 -1.38 -11.26
CA ARG A 34 19.87 -0.88 -10.32
C ARG A 34 19.24 -0.23 -9.07
N PRO A 35 19.57 -0.67 -7.84
CA PRO A 35 19.08 -0.06 -6.59
C PRO A 35 19.55 1.38 -6.32
N LEU A 36 20.52 1.90 -7.09
CA LEU A 36 21.12 3.22 -6.87
C LEU A 36 20.25 4.40 -7.33
N ASP A 37 19.29 4.19 -8.25
CA ASP A 37 18.27 5.19 -8.61
C ASP A 37 17.09 5.22 -7.60
N PHE A 38 17.13 4.33 -6.60
CA PHE A 38 16.06 4.07 -5.64
C PHE A 38 16.15 4.92 -4.36
N SER A 39 17.06 5.90 -4.28
CA SER A 39 17.13 6.81 -3.12
C SER A 39 15.85 7.65 -2.95
N SER A 40 15.16 7.98 -4.05
CA SER A 40 13.88 8.70 -4.01
C SER A 40 12.67 7.79 -3.75
N PHE A 41 12.83 6.47 -3.81
CA PHE A 41 11.73 5.52 -3.67
C PHE A 41 11.06 5.57 -2.28
N PRO A 42 11.78 5.61 -1.15
CA PRO A 42 11.16 5.74 0.16
C PRO A 42 10.31 7.01 0.30
N ASN A 43 10.79 8.14 -0.21
CA ASN A 43 10.07 9.41 -0.17
C ASN A 43 8.82 9.39 -1.06
N LEU A 44 8.91 8.83 -2.26
CA LEU A 44 7.76 8.66 -3.16
C LEU A 44 6.69 7.75 -2.55
N LEU A 45 7.11 6.62 -1.96
CA LEU A 45 6.19 5.74 -1.24
C LEU A 45 5.54 6.44 -0.04
N LEU A 46 6.28 7.23 0.71
CA LEU A 46 5.76 7.94 1.87
C LEU A 46 4.67 8.94 1.44
N ILE A 47 4.92 9.75 0.41
CA ILE A 47 3.94 10.70 -0.13
C ILE A 47 2.71 9.95 -0.68
N ALA A 48 2.91 8.90 -1.48
CA ALA A 48 1.83 8.10 -2.04
C ALA A 48 0.96 7.44 -0.95
N THR A 49 1.59 6.98 0.13
CA THR A 49 0.92 6.35 1.28
C THR A 49 0.12 7.37 2.08
N VAL A 50 0.66 8.56 2.33
CA VAL A 50 -0.07 9.64 3.03
C VAL A 50 -1.26 10.12 2.20
N LEU A 51 -1.09 10.30 0.88
CA LEU A 51 -2.19 10.61 -0.03
C LEU A 51 -3.28 9.53 0.05
N ARG A 52 -2.87 8.25 -0.02
CA ARG A 52 -3.79 7.11 0.10
C ARG A 52 -4.55 7.14 1.43
N LEU A 53 -3.87 7.38 2.55
CA LEU A 53 -4.51 7.50 3.86
C LEU A 53 -5.55 8.63 3.88
N GLY A 54 -5.20 9.81 3.37
CA GLY A 54 -6.10 10.96 3.28
C GLY A 54 -7.36 10.67 2.47
N LEU A 55 -7.22 9.97 1.34
CA LEU A 55 -8.35 9.58 0.48
C LEU A 55 -9.26 8.54 1.13
N ASN A 56 -8.71 7.56 1.85
CA ASN A 56 -9.50 6.56 2.56
C ASN A 56 -10.34 7.18 3.69
N VAL A 57 -9.78 8.15 4.42
CA VAL A 57 -10.53 8.88 5.45
C VAL A 57 -11.62 9.76 4.84
N ALA A 58 -11.30 10.46 3.74
CA ALA A 58 -12.26 11.32 3.05
C ALA A 58 -13.42 10.51 2.43
N SER A 59 -13.13 9.39 1.77
CA SER A 59 -14.15 8.52 1.19
C SER A 59 -15.06 7.91 2.25
N THR A 60 -14.49 7.37 3.33
CA THR A 60 -15.27 6.79 4.42
C THR A 60 -16.23 7.82 5.02
N ARG A 61 -15.79 9.07 5.20
CA ARG A 61 -16.66 10.15 5.69
C ARG A 61 -17.82 10.44 4.74
N ILE A 62 -17.56 10.56 3.44
CA ILE A 62 -18.59 10.85 2.42
C ILE A 62 -19.58 9.68 2.34
N VAL A 63 -19.09 8.44 2.33
CA VAL A 63 -19.92 7.23 2.36
C VAL A 63 -20.80 7.18 3.62
N LEU A 64 -20.27 7.50 4.80
CA LEU A 64 -21.06 7.49 6.04
C LEU A 64 -22.06 8.66 6.15
N LYS A 65 -21.72 9.83 5.60
CA LYS A 65 -22.57 11.04 5.69
C LYS A 65 -23.66 11.07 4.62
N ASP A 66 -23.29 10.78 3.38
CA ASP A 66 -24.14 10.96 2.21
C ASP A 66 -24.47 9.60 1.53
N GLY A 67 -23.98 8.46 2.04
CA GLY A 67 -24.29 7.14 1.45
C GLY A 67 -25.75 6.70 1.58
N HIS A 68 -26.53 7.29 2.50
CA HIS A 68 -27.97 7.04 2.60
C HIS A 68 -28.80 7.72 1.50
N THR A 69 -28.22 8.66 0.75
CA THR A 69 -28.92 9.48 -0.26
C THR A 69 -28.86 8.88 -1.67
N GLY A 70 -28.14 7.77 -1.87
CA GLY A 70 -28.02 7.05 -3.14
C GLY A 70 -26.58 6.59 -3.42
N PRO A 71 -26.38 5.60 -4.30
CA PRO A 71 -25.04 5.08 -4.64
C PRO A 71 -24.14 6.14 -5.30
N ASP A 72 -24.71 7.07 -6.08
CA ASP A 72 -24.04 8.22 -6.70
C ASP A 72 -23.37 9.17 -5.70
N ALA A 73 -23.80 9.20 -4.43
CA ALA A 73 -23.32 10.15 -3.44
C ALA A 73 -21.90 9.83 -2.93
N ALA A 74 -21.43 8.60 -3.13
CA ALA A 74 -20.10 8.16 -2.70
C ALA A 74 -18.99 8.46 -3.73
N GLY A 75 -19.35 8.71 -4.99
CA GLY A 75 -18.42 8.88 -6.12
C GLY A 75 -18.51 7.74 -7.12
N GLN A 76 -18.32 8.08 -8.40
CA GLN A 76 -18.50 7.15 -9.53
C GLN A 76 -17.50 6.01 -9.48
N VAL A 77 -16.28 6.27 -9.00
CA VAL A 77 -15.26 5.22 -8.85
C VAL A 77 -15.70 4.21 -7.80
N ILE A 78 -16.18 4.68 -6.63
CA ILE A 78 -16.61 3.80 -5.54
C ILE A 78 -17.85 2.99 -5.92
N GLU A 79 -18.81 3.62 -6.60
CA GLU A 79 -20.00 2.94 -7.13
C GLU A 79 -19.64 1.85 -8.14
N ALA A 80 -18.79 2.16 -9.13
CA ALA A 80 -18.34 1.19 -10.13
C ALA A 80 -17.61 0.00 -9.49
N PHE A 81 -16.76 0.24 -8.48
CA PHE A 81 -16.10 -0.84 -7.74
C PHE A 81 -17.10 -1.65 -6.90
N GLY A 82 -18.10 -1.00 -6.30
CA GLY A 82 -19.14 -1.66 -5.51
C GLY A 82 -20.02 -2.57 -6.37
N GLU A 83 -20.48 -2.08 -7.51
CA GLU A 83 -21.26 -2.86 -8.48
C GLU A 83 -20.43 -4.04 -9.03
N PHE A 84 -19.16 -3.81 -9.33
CA PHE A 84 -18.25 -4.87 -9.79
C PHE A 84 -18.07 -5.99 -8.78
N ILE A 85 -17.94 -5.67 -7.48
CA ILE A 85 -17.73 -6.67 -6.42
C ILE A 85 -19.03 -7.42 -6.08
N VAL A 86 -20.16 -6.70 -6.04
CA VAL A 86 -21.45 -7.28 -5.65
C VAL A 86 -22.09 -8.03 -6.82
N SER A 87 -21.89 -7.59 -8.06
CA SER A 87 -22.40 -8.23 -9.29
C SER A 87 -23.88 -8.66 -9.18
N GLY A 88 -24.70 -7.83 -8.53
CA GLY A 88 -26.13 -8.10 -8.30
C GLY A 88 -26.47 -9.05 -7.14
N ASN A 89 -25.49 -9.64 -6.44
CA ASN A 89 -25.70 -10.52 -5.30
C ASN A 89 -24.89 -10.08 -4.06
N TYR A 90 -25.57 -9.48 -3.09
CA TYR A 90 -24.97 -9.04 -1.82
C TYR A 90 -24.25 -10.15 -1.05
N ALA A 91 -24.69 -11.41 -1.15
CA ALA A 91 -24.01 -12.53 -0.51
C ALA A 91 -22.62 -12.76 -1.12
N VAL A 92 -22.50 -12.70 -2.45
CA VAL A 92 -21.21 -12.80 -3.15
C VAL A 92 -20.28 -11.66 -2.70
N GLY A 93 -20.79 -10.43 -2.65
CA GLY A 93 -20.04 -9.28 -2.16
C GLY A 93 -19.50 -9.47 -0.74
N LEU A 94 -20.30 -10.01 0.17
CA LEU A 94 -19.89 -10.28 1.56
C LEU A 94 -18.78 -11.34 1.64
N PHE A 95 -18.88 -12.40 0.82
CA PHE A 95 -17.85 -13.44 0.75
C PHE A 95 -16.53 -12.89 0.20
N VAL A 96 -16.58 -12.12 -0.89
CA VAL A 96 -15.40 -11.46 -1.48
C VAL A 96 -14.77 -10.50 -0.48
N PHE A 97 -15.57 -9.67 0.19
CA PHE A 97 -15.09 -8.77 1.23
C PHE A 97 -14.39 -9.52 2.37
N SER A 98 -14.99 -10.61 2.84
CA SER A 98 -14.39 -11.45 3.90
C SER A 98 -13.05 -12.05 3.48
N ILE A 99 -12.94 -12.56 2.25
CA ILE A 99 -11.69 -13.08 1.69
C ILE A 99 -10.62 -11.98 1.64
N LEU A 100 -10.97 -10.79 1.14
CA LEU A 100 -10.04 -9.65 1.06
C LEU A 100 -9.56 -9.21 2.45
N VAL A 101 -10.44 -9.15 3.45
CA VAL A 101 -10.08 -8.83 4.84
C VAL A 101 -9.12 -9.88 5.41
N ILE A 102 -9.38 -11.17 5.19
CA ILE A 102 -8.50 -12.26 5.65
C ILE A 102 -7.12 -12.18 4.99
N ILE A 103 -7.08 -11.96 3.67
CA ILE A 103 -5.80 -11.81 2.95
C ILE A 103 -5.04 -10.59 3.49
N ASN A 104 -5.70 -9.44 3.63
CA ASN A 104 -5.04 -8.21 4.05
C ASN A 104 -4.52 -8.28 5.50
N LEU A 105 -5.35 -8.75 6.44
CA LEU A 105 -4.98 -8.77 7.86
C LEU A 105 -4.17 -10.00 8.26
N VAL A 106 -4.55 -11.20 7.81
CA VAL A 106 -3.93 -12.45 8.27
C VAL A 106 -2.75 -12.83 7.39
N VAL A 107 -2.92 -12.86 6.07
CA VAL A 107 -1.90 -13.39 5.16
C VAL A 107 -0.75 -12.40 5.00
N ILE A 108 -1.03 -11.15 4.64
CA ILE A 108 0.03 -10.15 4.39
C ILE A 108 0.78 -9.83 5.68
N THR A 109 0.09 -9.56 6.79
CA THR A 109 0.75 -9.22 8.06
C THR A 109 1.62 -10.36 8.59
N LYS A 110 1.10 -11.61 8.61
CA LYS A 110 1.89 -12.76 9.07
C LYS A 110 3.02 -13.09 8.10
N GLY A 111 2.79 -12.96 6.79
CA GLY A 111 3.81 -13.13 5.76
C GLY A 111 4.96 -12.15 5.91
N ALA A 112 4.64 -10.86 6.07
CA ALA A 112 5.62 -9.79 6.30
C ALA A 112 6.44 -10.03 7.57
N GLY A 113 5.81 -10.48 8.66
CA GLY A 113 6.50 -10.83 9.91
C GLY A 113 7.57 -11.92 9.71
N ARG A 114 7.22 -13.00 9.00
CA ARG A 114 8.17 -14.10 8.72
C ARG A 114 9.34 -13.66 7.83
N VAL A 115 9.07 -12.81 6.83
CA VAL A 115 10.14 -12.25 5.97
C VAL A 115 11.07 -11.33 6.76
N SER A 116 10.52 -10.53 7.69
CA SER A 116 11.30 -9.65 8.57
C SER A 116 12.18 -10.44 9.53
N GLU A 117 11.68 -11.54 10.11
CA GLU A 117 12.47 -12.42 10.99
C GLU A 117 13.67 -13.02 10.24
N VAL A 118 13.45 -13.52 9.04
CA VAL A 118 14.50 -14.11 8.21
C VAL A 118 15.51 -13.05 7.77
N SER A 119 15.06 -11.84 7.41
CA SER A 119 15.96 -10.74 7.04
C SER A 119 16.83 -10.27 8.21
N ALA A 120 16.26 -10.20 9.41
CA ALA A 120 17.00 -9.88 10.63
C ALA A 120 18.02 -10.97 10.95
N ARG A 121 17.63 -12.25 10.80
CA ARG A 121 18.53 -13.38 11.01
C ARG A 121 19.67 -13.40 10.00
N PHE A 122 19.41 -13.16 8.71
CA PHE A 122 20.48 -13.03 7.72
C PHE A 122 21.42 -11.85 7.99
N THR A 123 20.89 -10.75 8.50
CA THR A 123 21.71 -9.60 8.90
C THR A 123 22.60 -9.93 10.10
N LEU A 124 22.05 -10.66 11.10
CA LEU A 124 22.79 -11.12 12.27
C LEU A 124 23.84 -12.20 11.91
N ASP A 125 23.47 -13.17 11.09
CA ASP A 125 24.35 -14.24 10.61
C ASP A 125 25.50 -13.70 9.74
N ALA A 126 25.36 -12.50 9.15
CA ALA A 126 26.41 -11.82 8.40
C ALA A 126 27.41 -11.04 9.28
N LEU A 127 27.14 -10.81 10.57
CA LEU A 127 28.02 -10.05 11.48
C LEU A 127 29.38 -10.73 11.74
N PRO A 128 29.46 -12.05 11.99
CA PRO A 128 30.76 -12.73 12.20
C PRO A 128 31.64 -12.68 10.96
N GLY A 129 31.07 -12.77 9.75
CA GLY A 129 31.83 -12.66 8.50
C GLY A 129 32.44 -11.27 8.31
N LYS A 130 31.73 -10.21 8.73
CA LYS A 130 32.29 -8.85 8.76
C LYS A 130 33.40 -8.70 9.81
N GLN A 131 33.28 -9.38 10.95
CA GLN A 131 34.33 -9.37 11.99
C GLN A 131 35.58 -10.14 11.55
N MET A 132 35.41 -11.31 10.91
CA MET A 132 36.53 -12.06 10.33
C MET A 132 37.27 -11.29 9.23
N ALA A 133 36.55 -10.48 8.44
CA ALA A 133 37.19 -9.60 7.45
C ALA A 133 38.01 -8.47 8.11
N ILE A 134 37.49 -7.89 9.20
CA ILE A 134 38.21 -6.86 9.98
C ILE A 134 39.45 -7.46 10.65
N ASP A 135 39.34 -8.65 11.23
CA ASP A 135 40.47 -9.34 11.86
C ASP A 135 41.54 -9.75 10.82
N ALA A 136 41.13 -10.14 9.61
CA ALA A 136 42.05 -10.46 8.52
C ALA A 136 42.79 -9.23 7.99
N ASP A 137 42.10 -8.08 7.85
CA ASP A 137 42.73 -6.82 7.47
C ASP A 137 43.70 -6.33 8.57
N LEU A 138 43.29 -6.38 9.84
CA LEU A 138 44.15 -6.00 10.98
C LEU A 138 45.41 -6.86 11.06
N ASN A 139 45.31 -8.16 10.78
CA ASN A 139 46.44 -9.08 10.84
C ASN A 139 47.32 -9.06 9.57
N ALA A 140 46.87 -8.43 8.49
CA ALA A 140 47.65 -8.23 7.26
C ALA A 140 48.51 -6.95 7.29
N GLU A 141 48.23 -6.03 8.21
CA GLU A 141 48.96 -4.77 8.40
C GLU A 141 50.08 -4.84 9.45
N PHE A 142 50.31 -6.02 10.06
CA PHE A 142 51.41 -6.33 10.99
C PHE A 142 52.39 -7.38 10.44
#